data_AF-A0A2S8SV96-F1
#
_entry.id   AF-A0A2S8SV96-F1
#
_cell.length_a   1.000
_cell.length_b   1.000
_cell.length_c   1.000
_cell.angle_alpha   90.00
_cell.angle_beta   90.00
_cell.angle_gamma   90.00
#
_symmetry.space_group_name_H-M   'P 1'
#
loop_
_entity.id
_entity.type
_entity.pdbx_description
1 polymer ?
#
loop_
_entity_poly.entity_id
_entity_poly.type
_entity_poly.pdbx_seq_one_letter_code
_entity_poly.pdbx_strand_id
1 'polypeptide(L)'
;MEHYFGNLALATGLGLPIAVIGAGLGQGIAIYGAVQGMARQPEASGTIQTAMIIGLALIESLVIYALLMFFILQGKLPAAADVLAKIGTGG
;
A
#
# COMPACT_ATOMS: atom_id res chain seq x y z
N MET A 1 8.75 16.63 -21.52
CA MET A 1 7.67 16.75 -20.51
C MET A 1 6.60 15.67 -20.67
N GLU A 2 6.30 15.20 -21.87
CA GLU A 2 5.28 14.16 -22.12
C GLU A 2 5.52 12.85 -21.33
N HIS A 3 6.75 12.31 -21.37
CA HIS A 3 7.10 11.09 -20.62
C HIS A 3 7.08 11.26 -19.10
N TYR A 4 7.24 12.49 -18.58
CA TYR A 4 7.25 12.75 -17.14
C TYR A 4 5.88 12.48 -16.50
N PHE A 5 4.81 13.00 -17.13
CA PHE A 5 3.44 12.80 -16.63
C PHE A 5 3.00 11.35 -16.77
N GLY A 6 3.38 10.67 -17.86
CA GLY A 6 3.12 9.23 -18.02
C GLY A 6 3.77 8.39 -16.92
N ASN A 7 5.06 8.62 -16.65
CA ASN A 7 5.78 7.91 -15.58
C ASN A 7 5.20 8.21 -14.20
N LEU A 8 4.80 9.46 -13.96
CA LEU A 8 4.16 9.87 -12.70
C LEU A 8 2.79 9.19 -12.50
N ALA A 9 1.98 9.09 -13.56
CA ALA A 9 0.68 8.41 -13.52
C ALA A 9 0.85 6.91 -13.25
N LEU A 10 1.83 6.26 -13.87
CA LEU A 10 2.16 4.85 -13.61
C LEU A 10 2.64 4.63 -12.17
N ALA A 11 3.55 5.48 -11.68
CA ALA A 11 4.05 5.40 -10.31
C ALA A 11 2.92 5.57 -9.28
N THR A 12 2.02 6.53 -9.51
CA THR A 12 0.88 6.80 -8.62
C THR A 12 -0.18 5.69 -8.71
N GLY A 13 -0.49 5.22 -9.92
CA GLY A 13 -1.52 4.21 -10.15
C GLY A 13 -1.13 2.79 -9.73
N LEU A 14 0.16 2.45 -9.75
CA LEU A 14 0.64 1.09 -9.46
C LEU A 14 1.36 0.97 -8.11
N GLY A 15 2.02 2.03 -7.63
CA GLY A 15 2.85 1.96 -6.43
C GLY A 15 2.07 1.53 -5.18
N LEU A 16 0.93 2.18 -4.92
CA LEU A 16 0.10 1.87 -3.76
C LEU A 16 -0.57 0.48 -3.86
N PRO A 17 -1.22 0.09 -4.97
CA PRO A 17 -1.78 -1.25 -5.10
C PRO A 17 -0.76 -2.38 -4.89
N ILE A 18 0.46 -2.24 -5.42
CA ILE A 18 1.52 -3.25 -5.24
C ILE A 18 1.90 -3.36 -3.76
N ALA A 19 2.06 -2.22 -3.06
CA ALA A 19 2.38 -2.20 -1.63
C ALA A 19 1.28 -2.87 -0.80
N VAL A 20 0.01 -2.57 -1.09
CA VAL A 20 -1.15 -3.16 -0.39
C VAL A 20 -1.25 -4.66 -0.61
N ILE A 21 -1.00 -5.15 -1.83
CA ILE A 21 -0.99 -6.60 -2.12
C ILE A 21 0.09 -7.30 -1.30
N GLY A 22 1.32 -6.76 -1.29
CA GLY A 22 2.43 -7.34 -0.52
C GLY A 22 2.14 -7.35 0.98
N ALA A 23 1.59 -6.26 1.51
CA ALA A 23 1.20 -6.15 2.91
C ALA A 23 0.09 -7.13 3.27
N GLY A 24 -1.00 -7.21 2.49
CA GLY A 24 -2.11 -8.12 2.76
C GLY A 24 -1.67 -9.59 2.80
N LEU A 25 -0.76 -9.99 1.91
CA LEU A 25 -0.16 -11.33 1.95
C LEU A 25 0.67 -11.55 3.21
N GLY A 26 1.56 -10.61 3.55
CA GLY A 26 2.41 -10.72 4.74
C GLY A 26 1.60 -10.75 6.04
N GLN A 27 0.59 -9.90 6.15
CA GLN A 27 -0.31 -9.86 7.31
C GLN A 27 -1.14 -11.14 7.42
N GLY A 28 -1.67 -11.65 6.30
CA GLY A 28 -2.43 -12.90 6.28
C GLY A 28 -1.60 -14.09 6.80
N ILE A 29 -0.35 -14.20 6.36
CA ILE A 29 0.58 -15.23 6.83
C ILE A 29 0.89 -15.06 8.32
N ALA A 30 1.17 -13.84 8.77
CA ALA A 30 1.46 -13.56 10.17
C ALA A 30 0.28 -13.91 11.10
N ILE A 31 -0.94 -13.51 10.71
CA ILE A 31 -2.17 -13.80 11.46
C ILE A 31 -2.43 -15.31 11.47
N TYR A 32 -2.30 -16.00 10.34
CA TYR A 32 -2.46 -17.45 10.28
C TYR A 32 -1.49 -18.15 11.24
N GLY A 33 -0.21 -17.79 11.21
CA GLY A 33 0.81 -18.34 12.12
C GLY A 33 0.49 -18.07 13.59
N ALA A 34 0.03 -16.87 13.92
CA ALA A 34 -0.37 -16.50 15.27
C ALA A 34 -1.58 -17.32 15.76
N VAL A 35 -2.63 -17.45 14.95
CA VAL A 35 -3.83 -18.23 15.30
C VAL A 35 -3.48 -19.70 15.54
N GLN A 36 -2.67 -20.30 14.67
CA GLN A 36 -2.20 -21.68 14.86
C GLN A 36 -1.34 -21.82 16.11
N GLY A 37 -0.46 -20.85 16.38
CA GLY A 37 0.37 -20.83 17.59
C GLY A 37 -0.47 -20.78 18.86
N MET A 38 -1.45 -19.88 18.93
CA MET A 38 -2.35 -19.73 20.07
C MET A 38 -3.21 -20.98 20.28
N ALA A 39 -3.68 -21.62 19.22
CA ALA A 39 -4.44 -22.87 19.31
C ALA A 39 -3.59 -24.03 19.87
N ARG A 40 -2.29 -24.07 19.57
CA ARG A 40 -1.36 -25.12 20.02
C ARG A 40 -0.79 -24.87 21.41
N GLN A 41 -0.68 -23.61 21.83
CA GLN A 41 -0.11 -23.18 23.11
C GLN A 41 -0.97 -22.06 23.72
N PRO A 42 -2.16 -22.39 24.27
CA PRO A 42 -3.10 -21.39 24.80
C PRO A 42 -2.49 -20.49 25.88
N GLU A 43 -1.63 -21.04 26.74
CA GLU A 43 -0.87 -20.35 27.79
C GLU A 43 0.04 -19.24 27.27
N ALA A 44 0.50 -19.33 26.01
CA ALA A 44 1.35 -18.33 25.38
C ALA A 44 0.57 -17.29 24.55
N SER A 45 -0.76 -17.35 24.54
CA SER A 45 -1.58 -16.58 23.58
C SER A 45 -1.36 -15.07 23.67
N GLY A 46 -1.23 -14.51 24.87
CA GLY A 46 -0.99 -13.08 25.05
C GLY A 46 0.35 -12.63 24.45
N THR A 47 1.40 -13.42 24.62
CA THR A 47 2.74 -13.15 24.05
C THR A 47 2.70 -13.25 22.52
N ILE A 48 2.04 -14.29 21.98
CA ILE A 48 1.90 -14.49 20.53
C ILE A 48 1.11 -13.35 19.91
N GLN A 49 -0.01 -12.94 20.51
CA GLN A 49 -0.82 -11.81 20.04
C GLN A 49 -0.02 -10.51 20.04
N THR A 50 0.77 -10.26 21.09
CA THR A 50 1.61 -9.06 21.18
C THR A 50 2.66 -9.04 20.06
N ALA A 51 3.37 -10.15 19.85
CA ALA A 51 4.35 -10.27 18.77
C ALA A 51 3.70 -10.10 17.39
N MET A 52 2.52 -10.68 17.18
CA MET A 52 1.73 -10.52 15.96
C MET A 52 1.39 -9.04 15.72
N ILE A 53 0.84 -8.34 16.71
CA ILE A 53 0.45 -6.92 16.56
C ILE A 53 1.67 -6.05 16.23
N ILE A 54 2.81 -6.28 16.87
CA ILE A 54 4.06 -5.56 16.55
C ILE A 54 4.47 -5.83 15.11
N GLY A 55 4.46 -7.08 14.67
CA GLY A 55 4.75 -7.44 13.27
C GLY A 55 3.80 -6.79 12.27
N LEU A 56 2.50 -6.81 12.55
CA LEU A 56 1.47 -6.17 11.72
C LEU A 56 1.66 -4.65 11.66
N ALA A 57 2.00 -4.00 12.79
CA ALA A 57 2.26 -2.56 12.84
C ALA A 57 3.48 -2.17 12.00
N LEU A 58 4.54 -2.99 12.00
CA LEU A 58 5.70 -2.77 11.14
C LEU A 58 5.34 -2.89 9.65
N ILE A 59 4.54 -3.89 9.27
CA ILE A 59 4.07 -4.04 7.89
C ILE A 59 3.20 -2.83 7.50
N GLU A 60 2.26 -2.43 8.35
CA GLU A 60 1.40 -1.26 8.10
C GLU A 60 2.18 0.04 7.96
N SER A 61 3.28 0.22 8.72
CA SER A 61 4.10 1.43 8.57
C SER A 61 4.63 1.62 7.15
N LEU A 62 4.96 0.52 6.45
CA LEU A 62 5.41 0.55 5.05
C LEU A 62 4.26 0.90 4.10
N VAL A 63 3.04 0.40 4.38
CA VAL A 63 1.83 0.74 3.62
C VAL A 63 1.50 2.21 3.77
N ILE A 64 1.59 2.75 4.99
CA ILE A 64 1.37 4.18 5.26
C ILE A 64 2.40 5.03 4.53
N TYR A 65 3.67 4.63 4.47
CA TYR A 65 4.68 5.33 3.66
C TYR A 65 4.34 5.31 2.17
N ALA A 66 3.86 4.17 1.63
CA ALA A 66 3.41 4.09 0.24
C ALA A 66 2.18 4.98 -0.02
N LEU A 67 1.24 5.04 0.93
CA LEU A 67 0.05 5.90 0.87
C LEU A 67 0.43 7.39 0.93
N LEU A 68 1.39 7.76 1.78
CA LEU A 68 1.91 9.12 1.85
C LEU A 68 2.53 9.53 0.50
N MET A 69 3.36 8.66 -0.08
CA MET A 69 3.96 8.89 -1.40
C MET A 69 2.89 9.01 -2.48
N PHE A 70 1.84 8.19 -2.44
CA PHE A 70 0.70 8.30 -3.34
C PHE A 70 0.06 9.69 -3.30
N PHE A 71 -0.24 10.23 -2.12
CA PHE A 71 -0.83 11.57 -2.01
C PHE A 71 0.11 12.67 -2.51
N ILE A 72 1.40 12.57 -2.23
CA ILE A 72 2.41 13.55 -2.70
C ILE A 72 2.51 13.53 -4.23
N LEU A 73 2.45 12.36 -4.87
CA LEU A 73 2.58 12.22 -6.32
C LEU A 73 1.28 12.56 -7.05
N GLN A 74 0.12 12.17 -6.49
CA GLN A 74 -1.19 12.51 -7.03
C GLN A 74 -1.39 14.03 -7.12
N GLY A 75 -0.92 14.78 -6.12
CA GLY A 75 -0.98 16.25 -6.14
C GLY A 75 -0.12 16.92 -7.22
N LYS A 76 0.78 16.17 -7.88
CA LYS A 76 1.64 16.67 -8.97
C LYS A 76 1.10 16.33 -10.37
N LEU A 77 0.01 15.56 -10.47
CA LEU A 77 -0.63 15.24 -11.75
C LEU A 77 -1.51 16.41 -12.24
N PRO A 78 -1.58 16.63 -13.56
CA PRO A 78 -2.45 17.66 -14.14
C PRO A 78 -3.92 17.35 -13.86
N ALA A 79 -4.75 18.39 -13.77
CA ALA A 79 -6.18 18.21 -13.56
C ALA A 79 -6.81 17.46 -14.74
N ALA A 80 -7.82 16.63 -14.46
CA ALA A 80 -8.52 15.86 -15.50
C ALA A 80 -9.09 16.78 -16.59
N ALA A 81 -9.58 17.97 -16.23
CA ALA A 81 -10.05 18.97 -17.18
C ALA A 81 -8.95 19.43 -18.16
N ASP A 82 -7.72 19.66 -17.67
CA ASP A 82 -6.59 20.07 -18.51
C ASP A 82 -6.15 18.96 -19.47
N VAL A 83 -6.21 17.70 -19.00
CA VAL A 83 -5.91 16.52 -19.82
C VAL A 83 -6.97 16.34 -20.91
N LEU A 84 -8.25 16.42 -20.54
CA LEU A 84 -9.37 16.30 -21.47
C LEU A 84 -9.39 17.42 -22.51
N ALA A 85 -9.05 18.66 -22.12
CA ALA A 85 -8.91 19.77 -23.05
C ALA A 85 -7.83 19.48 -24.10
N LYS A 86 -6.66 18.96 -23.70
CA LYS A 86 -5.57 18.59 -24.62
C LYS A 86 -5.91 17.42 -25.55
N ILE A 87 -6.76 16.49 -25.11
CA ILE A 87 -7.20 15.36 -25.94
C ILE A 87 -8.32 15.80 -26.89
N GLY A 88 -9.23 16.66 -26.43
CA GLY A 88 -10.42 17.10 -27.18
C GLY A 88 -10.14 18.15 -28.25
N THR A 89 -9.02 18.88 -28.17
CA THR A 89 -8.66 19.85 -29.22
C THR A 89 -8.03 19.21 -30.47
N GLY A 90 -7.73 17.90 -30.45
CA GLY A 90 -6.71 17.36 -31.36
C GLY A 90 -5.34 17.97 -31.06
N GLY A 91 -4.26 17.26 -31.36
CA GLY A 91 -2.92 17.85 -31.29
C GLY A 91 -2.76 18.99 -32.28
#